data_AF-A0A9P1HPF3-F1
#
_entry.id   AF-A0A9P1HPF3-F1
#
_cell.length_a   1.000
_cell.length_b   1.000
_cell.length_c   1.000
_cell.angle_alpha   90.00
_cell.angle_beta   90.00
_cell.angle_gamma   90.00
#
_symmetry.space_group_name_H-M   'P 1'
#
loop_
_entity.id
_entity.type
_entity.pdbx_description
1 polymer ?
#
loop_
_entity_poly.entity_id
_entity_poly.type
_entity_poly.pdbx_seq_one_letter_code
_entity_poly.pdbx_strand_id
1 'polypeptide(L)'
;MDHNTLFNIQSWFRSKREAAQSRKAVLLLMLFNLLNCLAISFDAFEKPSSLFFTLNGLNILSVLLAVYGIYNNKIIFTVPDALIKVCLCSSSLFYTLHLAETRNFTSEYHFAWLVVSYIILMWELQSIIRISFDIIKQSDSKSTKPPPPYHQVISEEQPPSYSDVMEKIEKGGSPISGIHIV
;
A
#
# COMPACT_ATOMS: atom_id res chain seq x y z
N MET A 1 -28.95 -24.52 17.13
CA MET A 1 -27.82 -23.61 16.83
C MET A 1 -27.10 -23.34 18.13
N ASP A 2 -25.86 -23.79 18.26
CA ASP A 2 -25.10 -23.70 19.51
C ASP A 2 -24.73 -22.24 19.83
N HIS A 3 -24.79 -21.85 21.09
CA HIS A 3 -24.43 -20.49 21.55
C HIS A 3 -23.04 -20.04 21.06
N ASN A 4 -22.08 -20.95 20.94
CA ASN A 4 -20.74 -20.66 20.40
C ASN A 4 -20.76 -20.26 18.92
N THR A 5 -21.66 -20.84 18.11
CA THR A 5 -21.79 -20.48 16.69
C THR A 5 -22.42 -19.09 16.51
N LEU A 6 -23.39 -18.75 17.36
CA LEU A 6 -24.09 -17.47 17.32
C LEU A 6 -23.18 -16.33 17.79
N PHE A 7 -22.38 -16.55 18.84
CA PHE A 7 -21.37 -15.61 19.32
C PHE A 7 -20.26 -15.36 18.28
N ASN A 8 -19.78 -16.42 17.60
CA ASN A 8 -18.78 -16.28 16.53
C ASN A 8 -19.31 -15.54 15.30
N ILE A 9 -20.57 -15.74 14.92
CA ILE A 9 -21.19 -15.00 13.82
C ILE A 9 -21.33 -13.52 14.18
N GLN A 10 -21.78 -13.22 15.39
CA GLN A 10 -21.96 -11.84 15.86
C GLN A 10 -20.62 -11.10 15.99
N SER A 11 -19.58 -11.75 16.52
CA SER A 11 -18.23 -11.18 16.59
C SER A 11 -17.62 -10.99 15.20
N TRP A 12 -17.86 -11.90 14.28
CA TRP A 12 -17.44 -11.79 12.88
C TRP A 12 -18.12 -10.63 12.14
N PHE A 13 -19.44 -10.46 12.29
CA PHE A 13 -20.16 -9.32 11.71
C PHE A 13 -19.71 -7.98 12.30
N ARG A 14 -19.44 -7.94 13.61
CA ARG A 14 -18.90 -6.76 14.28
C ARG A 14 -17.51 -6.40 13.75
N SER A 15 -16.62 -7.37 13.64
CA SER A 15 -15.28 -7.18 13.07
C SER A 15 -15.33 -6.69 11.61
N LYS A 16 -16.21 -7.25 10.78
CA LYS A 16 -16.43 -6.77 9.41
C LYS A 16 -16.95 -5.34 9.35
N ARG A 17 -17.85 -4.96 10.26
CA ARG A 17 -18.40 -3.60 10.33
C ARG A 17 -17.33 -2.59 10.74
N GLU A 18 -16.52 -2.92 11.73
CA GLU A 18 -15.38 -2.09 12.19
C GLU A 18 -14.34 -1.94 11.06
N ALA A 19 -14.03 -3.00 10.33
CA ALA A 19 -13.15 -2.95 9.16
C ALA A 19 -13.73 -2.14 7.98
N ALA A 20 -15.05 -2.16 7.77
CA ALA A 20 -15.70 -1.33 6.76
C ALA A 20 -15.73 0.15 7.17
N GLN A 21 -15.89 0.44 8.47
CA GLN A 21 -15.83 1.79 9.01
C GLN A 21 -14.41 2.37 8.91
N SER A 22 -13.38 1.58 9.23
CA SER A 22 -11.98 2.02 9.10
C SER A 22 -11.61 2.35 7.65
N ARG A 23 -12.04 1.53 6.68
CA ARG A 23 -11.85 1.81 5.25
C ARG A 23 -12.52 3.11 4.81
N LYS A 24 -13.77 3.35 5.24
CA LYS A 24 -14.48 4.62 4.93
C LYS A 24 -13.76 5.83 5.52
N ALA A 25 -13.25 5.72 6.75
CA ALA A 25 -12.48 6.80 7.38
C ALA A 25 -11.20 7.11 6.59
N VAL A 26 -10.47 6.09 6.12
CA VAL A 26 -9.27 6.28 5.30
C VAL A 26 -9.60 6.87 3.92
N LEU A 27 -10.70 6.46 3.30
CA LEU A 27 -11.16 7.06 2.03
C LEU A 27 -11.50 8.55 2.20
N LEU A 28 -12.17 8.92 3.29
CA LEU A 28 -12.45 10.33 3.60
C LEU A 28 -11.17 11.12 3.82
N LEU A 29 -10.21 10.53 4.53
CA LEU A 29 -8.92 11.15 4.79
C LEU A 29 -8.11 11.34 3.49
N MET A 30 -8.13 10.34 2.60
CA MET A 30 -7.54 10.42 1.26
C MET A 30 -8.15 11.55 0.43
N LEU A 31 -9.48 11.71 0.46
CA LEU A 31 -10.20 12.78 -0.23
C LEU A 31 -9.82 14.15 0.34
N PHE A 32 -9.76 14.26 1.66
CA PHE A 32 -9.35 15.50 2.32
C PHE A 32 -7.91 15.87 1.96
N ASN A 33 -7.00 14.90 1.95
CA ASN A 33 -5.61 15.15 1.55
C ASN A 33 -5.45 15.41 0.05
N LEU A 34 -6.30 14.85 -0.81
CA LEU A 34 -6.35 15.24 -2.21
C LEU A 34 -6.68 16.73 -2.35
N LEU A 35 -7.69 17.22 -1.62
CA LEU A 35 -8.05 18.65 -1.62
C LEU A 35 -6.92 19.52 -1.07
N ASN A 36 -6.27 19.11 0.02
CA ASN A 36 -5.12 19.83 0.55
C ASN A 36 -3.97 19.88 -0.46
N CYS A 37 -3.63 18.77 -1.11
CA CYS A 37 -2.59 18.75 -2.13
C CYS A 37 -2.94 19.64 -3.33
N LEU A 38 -4.21 19.67 -3.76
CA LEU A 38 -4.65 20.59 -4.80
C LEU A 38 -4.48 22.05 -4.36
N ALA A 39 -4.90 22.40 -3.14
CA ALA A 39 -4.75 23.75 -2.59
C ALA A 39 -3.28 24.17 -2.51
N ILE A 40 -2.41 23.28 -2.05
CA ILE A 40 -0.96 23.50 -1.99
C ILE A 40 -0.38 23.71 -3.41
N SER A 41 -0.80 22.88 -4.38
CA SER A 41 -0.39 23.06 -5.78
C SER A 41 -0.86 24.41 -6.35
N PHE A 42 -2.05 24.88 -6.00
CA PHE A 42 -2.54 26.19 -6.44
C PHE A 42 -1.72 27.33 -5.84
N ASP A 43 -1.34 27.22 -4.57
CA ASP A 43 -0.53 28.23 -3.89
C ASP A 43 0.92 28.24 -4.43
N ALA A 44 1.46 27.06 -4.76
CA ALA A 44 2.82 26.93 -5.30
C ALA A 44 2.94 27.40 -6.76
N PHE A 45 1.88 27.29 -7.55
CA PHE A 45 1.86 27.70 -8.95
C PHE A 45 0.93 28.90 -9.15
N GLU A 46 1.47 30.12 -9.03
CA GLU A 46 0.73 31.38 -9.24
C GLU A 46 0.00 31.45 -10.59
N LYS A 47 0.49 30.72 -11.61
CA LYS A 47 -0.15 30.59 -12.92
C LYS A 47 -0.23 29.11 -13.34
N PRO A 48 -1.35 28.68 -13.93
CA PRO A 48 -1.50 27.31 -14.41
C PRO A 48 -0.51 27.05 -15.56
N SER A 49 0.54 26.31 -15.25
CA SER A 49 1.54 25.84 -16.21
C SER A 49 1.26 24.39 -16.61
N SER A 50 1.89 23.88 -17.68
CA SER A 50 1.76 22.46 -18.03
C SER A 50 2.16 21.53 -16.87
N LEU A 51 3.17 21.92 -16.08
CA LEU A 51 3.64 21.14 -14.92
C LEU A 51 2.58 21.04 -13.82
N PHE A 52 1.83 22.13 -13.58
CA PHE A 52 0.73 22.13 -12.63
C PHE A 52 -0.34 21.08 -13.00
N PHE A 53 -0.73 21.03 -14.28
CA PHE A 53 -1.70 20.04 -14.75
C PHE A 53 -1.15 18.61 -14.66
N THR A 54 0.13 18.39 -15.01
CA THR A 54 0.74 17.06 -14.93
C THR A 54 0.83 16.57 -13.49
N LEU A 55 1.27 17.40 -12.53
CA LEU A 55 1.37 17.04 -11.12
C LEU A 55 0.01 16.72 -10.50
N ASN A 56 -0.98 17.58 -10.74
CA ASN A 56 -2.33 17.34 -10.22
C ASN A 56 -3.02 16.16 -10.89
N GLY A 57 -2.79 15.94 -12.19
CA GLY A 57 -3.26 14.76 -12.89
C GLY A 57 -2.68 13.46 -12.32
N LEU A 58 -1.37 13.44 -12.05
CA LEU A 58 -0.71 12.30 -11.40
C LEU A 58 -1.23 12.08 -9.97
N ASN A 59 -1.44 13.15 -9.20
CA ASN A 59 -2.00 13.06 -7.86
C ASN A 59 -3.40 12.44 -7.87
N ILE A 60 -4.30 12.95 -8.72
CA ILE A 60 -5.66 12.40 -8.89
C ILE A 60 -5.62 10.93 -9.32
N LEU A 61 -4.78 10.59 -10.30
CA LEU A 61 -4.62 9.21 -10.77
C LEU A 61 -4.14 8.29 -9.64
N SER A 62 -3.19 8.75 -8.84
CA SER A 62 -2.67 7.99 -7.70
C SER A 62 -3.72 7.72 -6.63
N VAL A 63 -4.56 8.72 -6.31
CA VAL A 63 -5.68 8.55 -5.38
C VAL A 63 -6.69 7.55 -5.93
N LEU A 64 -7.02 7.60 -7.22
CA LEU A 64 -7.94 6.64 -7.85
C LEU A 64 -7.39 5.20 -7.78
N LEU A 65 -6.11 5.01 -8.06
CA LEU A 65 -5.42 3.73 -7.91
C LEU A 65 -5.45 3.25 -6.45
N ALA A 66 -5.24 4.15 -5.49
CA ALA A 66 -5.23 3.82 -4.08
C ALA A 66 -6.63 3.43 -3.57
N VAL A 67 -7.68 4.13 -3.99
CA VAL A 67 -9.09 3.78 -3.72
C VAL A 67 -9.42 2.40 -4.31
N TYR A 68 -9.01 2.15 -5.55
CA TYR A 68 -9.14 0.83 -6.19
C TYR A 68 -8.39 -0.26 -5.41
N GLY A 69 -7.19 0.04 -4.91
CA GLY A 69 -6.39 -0.85 -4.07
C GLY A 69 -7.09 -1.21 -2.76
N ILE A 70 -7.64 -0.21 -2.06
CA ILE A 70 -8.37 -0.41 -0.79
C ILE A 70 -9.64 -1.26 -1.02
N TYR A 71 -10.36 -1.05 -2.12
CA TYR A 71 -11.57 -1.82 -2.43
C TYR A 71 -11.25 -3.29 -2.76
N ASN A 72 -10.20 -3.53 -3.55
CA ASN A 72 -9.79 -4.87 -3.96
C ASN A 72 -8.80 -5.56 -3.00
N ASN A 73 -8.52 -4.95 -1.84
CA ASN A 73 -7.52 -5.40 -0.87
C ASN A 73 -6.10 -5.58 -1.47
N LYS A 74 -5.75 -4.80 -2.49
CA LYS A 74 -4.42 -4.81 -3.13
C LYS A 74 -3.63 -3.58 -2.67
N ILE A 75 -2.83 -3.77 -1.63
CA ILE A 75 -2.00 -2.73 -0.98
C ILE A 75 -0.98 -2.10 -1.93
N ILE A 76 -0.52 -2.85 -2.95
CA ILE A 76 0.45 -2.40 -3.95
C ILE A 76 0.03 -1.08 -4.60
N PHE A 77 -1.26 -0.85 -4.79
CA PHE A 77 -1.78 0.37 -5.42
C PHE A 77 -1.88 1.58 -4.48
N THR A 78 -1.71 1.38 -3.17
CA THR A 78 -1.77 2.45 -2.17
C THR A 78 -0.41 3.12 -1.95
N VAL A 79 0.69 2.42 -2.26
CA VAL A 79 2.06 2.93 -2.07
C VAL A 79 2.39 4.13 -2.97
N PRO A 80 2.03 4.16 -4.27
CA PRO A 80 2.34 5.30 -5.14
C PRO A 80 1.69 6.61 -4.68
N ASP A 81 0.46 6.55 -4.18
CA ASP A 81 -0.28 7.72 -3.64
C ASP A 81 0.43 8.32 -2.43
N ALA A 82 0.81 7.48 -1.47
CA ALA A 82 1.59 7.87 -0.31
C ALA A 82 2.90 8.58 -0.71
N LEU A 83 3.64 8.04 -1.68
CA LEU A 83 4.91 8.61 -2.13
C LEU A 83 4.72 9.97 -2.81
N ILE A 84 3.75 10.10 -3.72
CA ILE A 84 3.48 11.36 -4.43
C ILE A 84 3.14 12.47 -3.44
N LYS A 85 2.27 12.18 -2.46
CA LYS A 85 1.88 13.15 -1.42
C LYS A 85 3.06 13.56 -0.55
N VAL A 86 3.91 12.61 -0.11
CA VAL A 86 5.13 12.92 0.67
C VAL A 86 6.07 13.83 -0.11
N CYS A 87 6.31 13.54 -1.40
CA CYS A 87 7.16 14.35 -2.25
C CYS A 87 6.61 15.77 -2.46
N LEU A 88 5.30 15.89 -2.75
CA LEU A 88 4.62 17.18 -2.91
C LEU A 88 4.70 18.03 -1.63
N CYS A 89 4.38 17.42 -0.49
CA CYS A 89 4.36 18.10 0.80
C CYS A 89 5.77 18.51 1.23
N SER A 90 6.77 17.66 1.02
CA SER A 90 8.18 17.99 1.31
C SER A 90 8.66 19.16 0.45
N SER A 91 8.35 19.16 -0.85
CA SER A 91 8.74 20.23 -1.77
C SER A 91 8.08 21.57 -1.39
N SER A 92 6.79 21.53 -1.03
CA SER A 92 6.06 22.73 -0.59
C SER A 92 6.57 23.27 0.76
N LEU A 93 6.94 22.39 1.69
CA LEU A 93 7.53 22.78 2.96
C LEU A 93 8.90 23.46 2.77
N PHE A 94 9.75 22.96 1.87
CA PHE A 94 11.00 23.64 1.52
C PHE A 94 10.77 25.00 0.85
N TYR A 95 9.83 25.08 -0.07
CA TYR A 95 9.48 26.33 -0.74
C TYR A 95 9.02 27.42 0.24
N THR A 96 8.16 27.04 1.20
CA THR A 96 7.65 27.99 2.19
C THR A 96 8.64 28.32 3.30
N LEU A 97 9.55 27.41 3.66
CA LEU A 97 10.69 27.74 4.52
C LEU A 97 11.57 28.82 3.89
N HIS A 98 11.86 28.67 2.58
CA HIS A 98 12.60 29.68 1.84
C HIS A 98 11.86 31.02 1.81
N LEU A 99 10.53 30.99 1.60
CA LEU A 99 9.70 32.19 1.60
C LEU A 99 9.63 32.87 2.98
N ALA A 100 9.58 32.08 4.06
CA ALA A 100 9.54 32.57 5.43
C ALA A 100 10.87 33.25 5.83
N GLU A 101 12.00 32.72 5.38
CA GLU A 101 13.32 33.33 5.56
C GLU A 101 13.39 34.73 4.91
N THR A 102 12.65 34.95 3.81
CA THR A 102 12.62 36.23 3.07
C THR A 102 11.74 37.34 3.66
N ARG A 103 11.27 37.19 4.93
CA ARG A 103 10.65 38.24 5.78
C ARG A 103 9.23 38.70 5.43
N ASN A 104 8.37 37.85 4.88
CA ASN A 104 6.94 38.18 4.68
C ASN A 104 6.06 37.62 5.81
N PHE A 105 5.34 38.47 6.56
CA PHE A 105 4.40 38.04 7.62
C PHE A 105 3.29 37.12 7.10
N THR A 106 2.85 37.28 5.86
CA THR A 106 1.89 36.38 5.21
C THR A 106 2.44 34.95 5.17
N SER A 107 3.77 34.79 5.06
CA SER A 107 4.45 33.49 4.99
C SER A 107 4.33 32.66 6.26
N GLU A 108 4.13 33.28 7.44
CA GLU A 108 3.97 32.55 8.70
C GLU A 108 2.66 31.75 8.72
N TYR A 109 1.58 32.31 8.17
CA TYR A 109 0.29 31.63 8.04
C TYR A 109 0.34 30.49 7.02
N HIS A 110 1.00 30.70 5.87
CA HIS A 110 1.23 29.64 4.89
C HIS A 110 2.08 28.50 5.48
N PHE A 111 3.10 28.83 6.28
CA PHE A 111 3.91 27.84 6.98
C PHE A 111 3.08 27.04 8.00
N ALA A 112 2.28 27.70 8.83
CA ALA A 112 1.41 27.02 9.80
C ALA A 112 0.40 26.09 9.11
N TRP A 113 -0.22 26.55 8.01
CA TRP A 113 -1.12 25.74 7.19
C TRP A 113 -0.42 24.48 6.63
N LEU A 114 0.82 24.60 6.16
CA LEU A 114 1.59 23.47 5.65
C LEU A 114 2.01 22.50 6.73
N VAL A 115 2.36 22.98 7.92
CA VAL A 115 2.63 22.11 9.08
C VAL A 115 1.39 21.29 9.43
N VAL A 116 0.21 21.92 9.48
CA VAL A 116 -1.06 21.21 9.69
C VAL A 116 -1.32 20.19 8.58
N SER A 117 -1.14 20.59 7.33
CA SER A 117 -1.29 19.70 6.17
C SER A 117 -0.36 18.48 6.24
N TYR A 118 0.89 18.69 6.69
CA TYR A 118 1.87 17.62 6.89
C TYR A 118 1.45 16.64 8.00
N ILE A 119 0.93 17.13 9.12
CA ILE A 119 0.43 16.27 10.20
C ILE A 119 -0.72 15.39 9.70
N ILE A 120 -1.63 15.94 8.91
CA ILE A 120 -2.77 15.21 8.35
C ILE A 120 -2.30 14.17 7.32
N LEU A 121 -1.25 14.47 6.56
CA LEU A 121 -0.61 13.51 5.65
C LEU A 121 0.06 12.36 6.40
N MET A 122 0.78 12.65 7.49
CA MET A 122 1.36 11.62 8.36
C MET A 122 0.29 10.72 8.98
N TRP A 123 -0.85 11.30 9.35
CA TRP A 123 -2.01 10.53 9.81
C TRP A 123 -2.52 9.57 8.73
N GLU A 124 -2.59 10.02 7.47
CA GLU A 124 -3.02 9.19 6.35
C GLU A 124 -2.07 8.01 6.13
N LEU A 125 -0.76 8.26 6.13
CA LEU A 125 0.25 7.21 6.02
C LEU A 125 0.12 6.17 7.13
N GLN A 126 -0.01 6.61 8.38
CA GLN A 126 -0.23 5.73 9.54
C GLN A 126 -1.50 4.89 9.36
N SER A 127 -2.56 5.49 8.83
CA SER A 127 -3.85 4.82 8.62
C SER A 127 -3.80 3.80 7.48
N ILE A 128 -3.10 4.10 6.38
CA ILE A 128 -2.82 3.17 5.28
C ILE A 128 -2.00 1.98 5.77
N ILE A 129 -0.96 2.21 6.57
CA ILE A 129 -0.13 1.14 7.15
C ILE A 129 -0.98 0.24 8.05
N ARG A 130 -1.83 0.81 8.92
CA ARG A 130 -2.73 0.03 9.78
C ARG A 130 -3.68 -0.85 8.97
N ILE A 131 -4.31 -0.30 7.93
CA ILE A 131 -5.19 -1.09 7.04
C ILE A 131 -4.40 -2.18 6.32
N SER A 132 -3.16 -1.91 5.93
CA SER A 132 -2.30 -2.89 5.28
C SER A 132 -2.02 -4.10 6.18
N PHE A 133 -1.69 -3.87 7.45
CA PHE A 133 -1.53 -4.94 8.44
C PHE A 133 -2.84 -5.70 8.70
N ASP A 134 -3.98 -5.01 8.77
CA ASP A 134 -5.28 -5.65 8.93
C ASP A 134 -5.63 -6.55 7.73
N ILE A 135 -5.30 -6.13 6.51
CA ILE A 135 -5.51 -6.94 5.30
C ILE A 135 -4.61 -8.19 5.32
N ILE A 136 -3.34 -8.05 5.71
CA ILE A 136 -2.40 -9.19 5.83
C ILE A 136 -2.90 -10.19 6.88
N LYS A 137 -3.33 -9.70 8.05
CA LYS A 137 -3.91 -10.56 9.09
C LYS A 137 -5.16 -11.30 8.60
N GLN A 138 -5.97 -10.65 7.76
CA GLN A 138 -7.14 -11.28 7.14
C GLN A 138 -6.76 -12.29 6.06
N SER A 139 -5.71 -12.06 5.27
CA SER A 139 -5.23 -13.06 4.28
C SER A 139 -4.68 -14.30 4.97
N ASP A 140 -3.95 -14.13 6.07
CA ASP A 140 -3.41 -15.25 6.85
C ASP A 140 -4.54 -16.08 7.47
N SER A 141 -5.57 -15.43 8.02
CA SER A 141 -6.74 -16.12 8.57
C SER A 141 -7.61 -16.84 7.53
N LYS A 142 -7.56 -16.41 6.26
CA LYS A 142 -8.26 -17.03 5.12
C LYS A 142 -7.41 -18.09 4.42
N SER A 143 -6.11 -18.12 4.68
CA SER A 143 -5.23 -19.21 4.29
C SER A 143 -5.48 -20.40 5.21
N THR A 144 -6.66 -20.99 5.10
CA THR A 144 -7.09 -22.19 5.83
C THR A 144 -6.39 -23.47 5.33
N LYS A 145 -5.42 -23.33 4.41
CA LYS A 145 -4.48 -24.40 4.14
C LYS A 145 -3.32 -24.21 5.11
N PRO A 146 -3.13 -25.11 6.09
CA PRO A 146 -1.87 -25.12 6.83
C PRO A 146 -0.74 -25.14 5.79
N PRO A 147 0.40 -24.47 6.05
CA PRO A 147 1.56 -24.62 5.18
C PRO A 147 1.77 -26.12 4.96
N PRO A 148 1.96 -26.58 3.70
CA PRO A 148 2.11 -27.99 3.41
C PRO A 148 3.18 -28.52 4.37
N PRO A 149 2.88 -29.55 5.15
CA PRO A 149 3.83 -30.05 6.12
C PRO A 149 5.11 -30.45 5.37
N TYR A 150 6.28 -30.32 6.00
CA TYR A 150 7.59 -30.46 5.32
C TYR A 150 7.67 -31.70 4.41
N HIS A 151 7.04 -32.81 4.78
CA HIS A 151 6.94 -34.05 4.01
C HIS A 151 6.15 -33.95 2.68
N GLN A 152 5.21 -33.00 2.54
CA GLN A 152 4.52 -32.67 1.28
C GLN A 152 5.28 -31.66 0.41
N VAL A 153 6.16 -30.85 0.99
CA VAL A 153 7.11 -30.03 0.21
C VAL A 153 8.29 -30.89 -0.26
N ILE A 154 8.58 -31.96 0.49
CA ILE A 154 9.59 -32.98 0.20
C ILE A 154 8.97 -34.18 -0.56
N SER A 155 7.73 -34.11 -1.05
CA SER A 155 7.10 -35.26 -1.69
C SER A 155 7.81 -35.66 -2.99
N GLU A 156 8.53 -36.78 -2.90
CA GLU A 156 8.65 -37.87 -3.89
C GLU A 156 9.38 -37.62 -5.21
N GLU A 157 10.42 -36.78 -5.23
CA GLU A 157 11.58 -37.15 -6.07
C GLU A 157 12.54 -37.92 -5.19
N GLN A 158 12.32 -39.24 -5.12
CA GLN A 158 13.38 -40.15 -4.71
C GLN A 158 14.60 -39.80 -5.59
N PRO A 159 15.74 -39.39 -5.00
CA PRO A 159 16.90 -39.05 -5.80
C PRO A 159 17.19 -40.25 -6.72
N PRO A 160 17.39 -40.03 -8.03
CA PRO A 160 17.60 -41.13 -8.96
C PRO A 160 18.72 -42.02 -8.42
N SER A 161 18.50 -43.34 -8.45
CA SER A 161 19.51 -44.30 -7.99
C SER A 161 20.83 -44.02 -8.71
N TYR A 162 21.95 -44.11 -7.99
CA TYR A 162 23.29 -43.85 -8.56
C TYR A 162 23.56 -44.66 -9.84
N SER A 163 22.94 -45.85 -9.97
CA SER A 163 22.97 -46.68 -11.19
C SER A 163 22.40 -45.96 -12.42
N ASP A 164 21.27 -45.28 -12.24
CA ASP A 164 20.48 -44.70 -13.33
C ASP A 164 21.08 -43.37 -13.80
N VAL A 165 21.75 -42.66 -12.88
CA VAL A 165 22.56 -41.47 -13.17
C VAL A 165 23.81 -41.87 -13.95
N MET A 166 24.48 -42.96 -13.58
CA MET A 166 25.65 -43.45 -14.30
C MET A 166 25.30 -43.95 -15.71
N GLU A 167 24.16 -44.64 -15.88
CA GLU A 167 23.70 -45.09 -17.19
C GLU A 167 23.34 -43.92 -18.13
N LYS A 168 22.78 -42.83 -17.58
CA LYS A 168 22.51 -41.60 -18.35
C LYS A 168 23.78 -40.84 -18.73
N ILE A 169 24.82 -40.86 -17.88
CA ILE A 169 26.12 -40.24 -18.17
C ILE A 169 26.88 -41.06 -19.23
N GLU A 170 26.86 -42.40 -19.15
CA GLU A 170 27.46 -43.27 -20.18
C GLU A 170 26.79 -43.12 -21.54
N LYS A 171 25.48 -42.86 -21.56
CA LYS A 171 24.72 -42.58 -22.79
C LYS A 171 24.82 -41.12 -23.26
N GLY A 172 25.63 -40.28 -22.60
CA GLY A 172 25.91 -38.89 -23.02
C GLY A 172 24.81 -37.86 -22.70
N GLY A 173 23.88 -38.16 -21.80
CA GLY A 173 22.80 -37.25 -21.40
C GLY A 173 23.17 -36.32 -20.24
N SER A 174 22.72 -35.06 -20.29
CA SER A 174 22.89 -34.08 -19.20
C SER A 174 21.90 -34.32 -18.05
N PRO A 175 22.34 -34.30 -16.78
CA PRO A 175 21.50 -34.65 -15.63
C PRO A 175 20.52 -33.55 -15.18
N ILE A 176 20.46 -32.38 -15.84
CA ILE A 176 19.77 -31.18 -15.32
C ILE A 176 18.61 -30.73 -16.22
N SER A 177 17.77 -31.67 -16.67
CA SER A 177 16.61 -31.37 -17.54
C SER A 177 15.27 -31.38 -16.77
N GLY A 178 15.24 -30.91 -15.52
CA GLY A 178 14.05 -31.04 -14.68
C GLY A 178 13.70 -29.83 -13.80
N ILE A 179 14.47 -28.74 -13.82
CA ILE A 179 14.14 -27.56 -12.99
C ILE A 179 13.19 -26.66 -13.78
N HIS A 180 11.91 -26.99 -13.77
CA HIS A 180 10.86 -26.00 -14.03
C HIS A 180 10.66 -25.21 -12.73
N ILE A 181 11.23 -24.01 -12.67
CA ILE A 181 10.90 -23.02 -11.64
C ILE A 181 9.45 -22.59 -11.91
N VAL A 182 8.53 -23.02 -11.04
CA VAL A 182 7.15 -22.51 -10.95
C VAL A 182 7.13 -21.35 -9.97
#